data_AF-A0A5C7PWB0-F1
#
_entry.id   AF-A0A5C7PWB0-F1
#
_cell.length_a   1.000
_cell.length_b   1.000
_cell.length_c   1.000
_cell.angle_alpha   90.00
_cell.angle_beta   90.00
_cell.angle_gamma   90.00
#
_symmetry.space_group_name_H-M   'P 1'
#
loop_
_entity.id
_entity.type
_entity.pdbx_description
1 polymer ?
#
loop_
_entity_poly.entity_id
_entity_poly.type
_entity_poly.pdbx_seq_one_letter_code
_entity_poly.pdbx_strand_id
1 'polypeptide(L)' 'MGVRILGGDCRLLLPTLETGSVQCCVTSPPYFGLRSYMPDAVRLRDDLTDEQLAYVIAELDRLGILPTSEGV' A
#
# COMPACT_ATOMS: atom_id res chain seq x y z
N MET A 1 -3.84 21.21 -25.95
CA MET A 1 -3.73 20.78 -24.55
C MET A 1 -3.75 19.26 -24.55
N GLY A 2 -2.71 18.61 -24.04
CA GLY A 2 -2.57 17.15 -24.12
C GLY A 2 -1.99 16.60 -22.83
N VAL A 3 -2.22 15.31 -22.58
CA VAL A 3 -1.67 14.59 -21.44
C VAL A 3 -0.39 13.89 -21.88
N ARG A 4 0.68 14.01 -21.09
CA ARG A 4 1.90 13.21 -21.25
C ARG A 4 1.96 12.18 -20.13
N ILE A 5 2.04 10.91 -20.49
CA ILE A 5 2.16 9.80 -19.53
C ILE A 5 3.59 9.27 -19.60
N LEU A 6 4.25 9.19 -18.45
CA LEU A 6 5.57 8.58 -18.29
C LEU A 6 5.41 7.30 -17.47
N GLY A 7 5.63 6.14 -18.07
CA GLY A 7 5.54 4.85 -17.39
C GLY A 7 6.92 4.38 -16.91
N GLY A 8 7.00 3.92 -15.66
CA GLY A 8 8.23 3.39 -15.04
C GLY A 8 8.41 3.83 -13.58
N ASP A 9 9.59 3.55 -13.03
CA ASP A 9 9.95 3.95 -11.66
C ASP A 9 10.07 5.48 -11.57
N CYS A 10 9.25 6.10 -10.72
CA CYS A 10 9.23 7.55 -10.55
C CYS A 10 10.57 8.12 -10.04
N ARG A 11 11.36 7.32 -9.32
CA ARG A 11 12.68 7.72 -8.81
C ARG A 11 13.70 7.90 -9.94
N LEU A 12 13.48 7.24 -11.08
CA LEU A 12 14.31 7.35 -12.27
C LEU A 12 13.75 8.38 -13.26
N LEU A 13 12.43 8.50 -13.35
CA LEU A 13 11.77 9.36 -14.32
C LEU A 13 11.70 10.83 -13.88
N LEU A 14 11.34 11.11 -12.63
CA LEU A 14 11.18 12.50 -12.16
C LEU A 14 12.46 13.34 -12.32
N PRO A 15 13.68 12.82 -12.10
CA PRO A 15 14.92 13.56 -12.37
C PRO A 15 15.15 13.95 -13.84
N THR A 16 14.42 13.36 -14.79
CA THR A 16 14.53 13.68 -16.22
C THR A 16 13.69 14.89 -16.64
N LEU A 17 12.83 15.39 -15.76
CA LEU A 17 12.00 16.57 -16.01
C LEU A 17 12.83 17.85 -15.84
N GLU A 18 12.52 18.86 -16.64
CA GLU A 18 13.18 20.16 -16.53
C GLU A 18 12.89 20.82 -15.18
N THR A 19 13.91 21.43 -14.59
CA THR A 19 13.77 22.19 -13.34
C THR A 19 12.74 23.30 -13.47
N GLY A 20 11.81 23.39 -12.52
CA GLY A 20 10.77 24.44 -12.51
C GLY A 20 9.62 24.23 -13.51
N SER A 21 9.56 23.08 -14.18
CA SER A 21 8.50 22.76 -15.16
C SER A 21 7.15 22.35 -14.55
N VAL A 22 7.07 22.19 -13.22
CA VAL A 22 5.89 21.68 -12.52
C VAL A 22 5.43 22.66 -11.43
N GLN A 23 4.19 23.09 -11.51
CA GLN A 23 3.56 24.01 -10.55
C GLN A 23 2.89 23.28 -9.37
N CYS A 24 2.43 22.04 -9.59
CA CYS A 24 1.75 21.24 -8.58
C CYS A 24 2.09 19.76 -8.76
N CYS A 25 2.42 19.08 -7.67
CA CYS A 25 2.58 17.64 -7.62
C CYS A 25 1.48 17.06 -6.72
N VAL A 26 0.67 16.15 -7.25
CA VAL A 26 -0.32 15.38 -6.50
C VAL A 26 0.13 13.93 -6.52
N THR A 27 0.35 13.35 -5.35
CA THR A 27 0.84 11.98 -5.21
C THR A 27 0.06 11.24 -4.13
N SER A 28 -0.16 9.94 -4.34
CA SER A 28 -0.77 9.02 -3.38
C SER A 28 0.18 7.85 -3.14
N PRO A 29 1.40 8.10 -2.61
CA PRO A 29 2.34 7.02 -2.35
C PRO A 29 1.75 6.10 -1.27
N PRO A 30 2.22 4.84 -1.16
CA PRO A 30 1.84 3.99 -0.05
C PRO A 30 2.15 4.73 1.26
N TYR A 31 1.11 4.99 2.05
CA TYR A 31 1.23 5.70 3.32
C TYR A 31 1.86 4.79 4.37
N PHE A 32 3.12 4.38 4.26
CA PHE A 32 3.84 3.59 5.28
C PHE A 32 2.99 2.49 5.97
N GLY A 33 2.14 1.76 5.23
CA GLY A 33 1.23 0.74 5.79
C GLY A 33 0.02 1.25 6.59
N LEU A 34 -0.19 2.56 6.72
CA LEU A 34 -1.27 3.22 7.45
C LEU A 34 -2.59 3.30 6.66
N ARG A 35 -2.55 3.05 5.34
CA ARG A 35 -3.76 3.00 4.51
C ARG A 35 -4.08 1.55 4.17
N SER A 36 -5.19 1.04 4.70
CA SER A 36 -5.74 -0.23 4.24
C SER A 36 -6.38 -0.01 2.86
N TYR A 37 -5.86 -0.73 1.85
CA TYR A 37 -6.47 -0.82 0.52
C TYR A 37 -7.37 -2.06 0.37
N MET A 38 -7.50 -2.83 1.45
CA MET A 38 -8.29 -4.05 1.55
C MET A 38 -9.44 -3.74 2.53
N PRO A 39 -10.65 -3.43 2.05
CA PRO A 39 -11.75 -2.98 2.90
C PRO A 39 -12.23 -4.05 3.89
N ASP A 40 -11.93 -5.32 3.62
CA ASP A 40 -12.42 -6.51 4.32
C ASP A 40 -11.31 -7.52 4.66
N ALA A 41 -10.05 -7.15 4.42
CA ALA A 41 -8.93 -8.06 4.60
C ALA A 41 -7.67 -7.43 5.20
N VAL A 42 -6.90 -8.27 5.89
CA VAL A 42 -5.61 -7.91 6.50
C VAL A 42 -4.53 -8.92 6.14
N ARG A 43 -3.30 -8.43 6.04
CA ARG A 43 -2.12 -9.29 5.96
C ARG A 43 -1.56 -9.50 7.36
N LEU A 44 -1.35 -10.76 7.73
CA LEU A 44 -0.70 -11.13 8.98
C LEU A 44 0.83 -10.95 8.85
N ARG A 45 1.49 -10.62 9.96
CA ARG A 45 2.95 -10.63 9.99
C ARG A 45 3.46 -12.06 10.04
N ASP A 46 4.58 -12.30 9.39
CA ASP A 46 5.16 -13.64 9.25
C ASP A 46 5.96 -14.07 10.52
N ASP A 47 6.10 -13.18 11.50
CA ASP A 47 6.92 -13.36 12.72
C ASP A 47 6.10 -13.56 14.01
N LEU A 48 4.80 -13.86 13.90
CA LEU A 48 3.94 -14.11 15.05
C LEU A 48 4.22 -15.48 15.69
N THR A 49 4.16 -15.56 17.02
CA THR A 49 4.10 -16.85 17.71
C THR A 49 2.75 -17.53 17.51
N ASP A 50 2.65 -18.84 17.74
CA ASP A 50 1.40 -19.58 17.62
C ASP A 50 0.28 -18.99 18.50
N GLU A 51 0.61 -18.55 19.72
CA GLU A 51 -0.34 -17.91 20.64
C GLU A 51 -0.82 -16.56 20.12
N GLN A 52 0.09 -15.73 19.60
CA GLN A 52 -0.25 -14.44 19.01
C GLN A 52 -1.10 -14.62 17.76
N LEU A 53 -0.75 -15.57 16.90
CA LEU A 53 -1.50 -15.90 15.70
C LEU A 53 -2.93 -16.33 16.05
N ALA A 54 -3.09 -17.23 17.04
CA ALA A 54 -4.40 -17.68 17.50
C ALA A 54 -5.25 -16.52 18.04
N TYR A 55 -4.66 -15.63 18.85
CA TYR A 55 -5.33 -14.44 19.35
C TYR A 55 -5.79 -13.50 18.22
N VAL A 56 -4.91 -13.22 17.25
CA VAL A 56 -5.23 -12.34 16.12
C VAL A 56 -6.33 -12.95 15.25
N ILE A 57 -6.28 -14.26 14.95
CA ILE A 57 -7.33 -14.94 14.18
C ILE A 57 -8.69 -14.85 14.88
N ALA A 58 -8.74 -15.08 16.19
CA ALA A 58 -9.98 -14.99 16.95
C ALA A 58 -10.58 -13.57 16.94
N GLU A 59 -9.73 -12.54 17.03
CA GLU A 59 -10.19 -11.15 16.98
C GLU A 59 -10.65 -10.74 15.58
N LEU A 60 -10.02 -11.24 14.52
CA LEU A 60 -10.44 -11.01 13.15
C LEU A 60 -11.80 -11.65 12.85
N ASP A 61 -12.03 -12.88 13.33
CA ASP A 61 -13.33 -13.56 13.22
C ASP A 61 -14.44 -12.79 13.93
N ARG A 62 -14.16 -12.28 15.15
CA ARG A 62 -15.09 -11.42 15.90
C ARG A 62 -15.48 -10.14 15.14
N LEU A 63 -14.56 -9.61 14.33
CA LEU A 63 -14.75 -8.39 13.54
C LEU A 63 -15.30 -8.66 12.13
N GLY A 64 -15.42 -9.92 11.71
CA GLY A 64 -15.84 -10.30 10.35
C GLY A 64 -14.81 -9.93 9.28
N ILE A 65 -13.53 -9.87 9.63
CA ILE A 65 -12.42 -9.53 8.74
C ILE A 65 -11.70 -10.81 8.34
N LEU A 66 -11.48 -11.02 7.03
CA LEU A 66 -10.84 -12.23 6.53
C LEU A 66 -9.35 -11.98 6.26
N PRO A 67 -8.41 -12.69 6.91
CA PRO A 67 -7.00 -12.56 6.58
C PRO A 67 -6.75 -13.07 5.16
N THR A 68 -6.12 -12.25 4.31
CA THR A 68 -5.82 -12.63 2.92
C THR A 68 -4.49 -13.36 2.81
N SER A 69 -4.46 -14.43 2.03
CA SER A 69 -3.25 -15.17 1.64
C SER A 69 -2.52 -14.58 0.45
N GLU A 70 -3.06 -13.57 -0.23
CA GLU A 70 -2.49 -13.05 -1.47
C GLU A 70 -1.46 -11.95 -1.21
N GLY A 71 -0.21 -12.27 -1.56
CA GLY A 71 0.88 -11.31 -1.64
C GLY A 71 0.84 -10.55 -2.96
N VAL A 72 0.82 -9.22 -2.87
CA VAL A 72 1.28 -8.28 -3.90
C VAL A 72 2.11 -7.20 -3.21
#